data_AF-A0A7Z0ESP8-F1
#
_entry.id   AF-A0A7Z0ESP8-F1
#
_cell.length_a   1.000
_cell.length_b   1.000
_cell.length_c   1.000
_cell.angle_alpha   90.00
_cell.angle_beta   90.00
_cell.angle_gamma   90.00
#
_symmetry.space_group_name_H-M   'P 1'
#
loop_
_entity.id
_entity.type
_entity.pdbx_description
1 polymer ?
#
loop_
_entity_poly.entity_id
_entity_poly.type
_entity_poly.pdbx_seq_one_letter_code
_entity_poly.pdbx_strand_id
1 'polypeptide(L)'
;MPDTLPSRHRSSPVVLLLAALAGPVLGALTLLGSGLLPWWIGRLFTDASAGWCAVVILVGLWASTRLRAWQVPVAGALALISAVVCYYAVAAALTTGPAALLGPAAWPFPAWLWLLAACVAGPLLTAAGAWIRHARRSRRLVGLGLLGGVFLADALLPVLDWLHFRLTAPEVPPPSSPAPMYAGAAVAVLLGAALVLVVAREPGDRPRALAAMVPAGLLWCAGGWAVNTVMSLAGTGHLG
;
A
#
# COMPACT_ATOMS: atom_id res chain seq x y z
N MET A 1 -10.37 36.19 29.86
CA MET A 1 -9.59 35.56 28.77
C MET A 1 -10.48 35.51 27.55
N PRO A 2 -10.12 36.12 26.42
CA PRO A 2 -10.95 36.07 25.22
C PRO A 2 -10.90 34.67 24.61
N ASP A 3 -12.05 34.01 24.53
CA ASP A 3 -12.26 32.78 23.78
C ASP A 3 -12.04 33.07 22.29
N THR A 4 -10.83 32.82 21.82
CA THR A 4 -10.54 32.78 20.39
C THR A 4 -11.29 31.60 19.79
N LEU A 5 -12.49 31.85 19.27
CA LEU A 5 -13.25 30.88 18.51
C LEU A 5 -12.36 30.34 17.37
N PRO A 6 -12.14 29.02 17.28
CA PRO A 6 -11.31 28.46 16.23
C PRO A 6 -11.94 28.81 14.88
N SER A 7 -11.21 29.60 14.09
CA SER A 7 -11.58 29.88 12.70
C SER A 7 -11.91 28.54 12.01
N ARG A 8 -13.15 28.38 11.58
CA ARG A 8 -13.59 27.19 10.84
C ARG A 8 -12.79 27.15 9.55
N HIS A 9 -11.69 26.40 9.54
CA HIS A 9 -10.98 26.05 8.31
C HIS A 9 -12.02 25.46 7.35
N ARG A 10 -12.34 26.22 6.30
CA ARG A 10 -13.14 25.71 5.19
C ARG A 10 -12.31 24.59 4.58
N SER A 11 -12.82 23.38 4.69
CA SER A 11 -12.29 22.23 3.97
C SER A 11 -12.38 22.54 2.48
N SER A 12 -11.23 22.61 1.81
CA SER A 12 -11.20 22.89 0.38
C SER A 12 -11.57 21.63 -0.39
N PRO A 13 -12.64 21.64 -1.22
CA PRO A 13 -13.00 20.49 -2.06
C PRO A 13 -11.86 20.06 -2.99
N VAL A 14 -10.96 20.99 -3.32
CA VAL A 14 -9.75 20.75 -4.12
C VAL A 14 -8.83 19.71 -3.45
N VAL A 15 -8.73 19.69 -2.12
CA VAL A 15 -7.86 18.76 -1.39
C VAL A 15 -8.38 17.32 -1.50
N LEU A 16 -9.71 17.15 -1.43
CA LEU A 16 -10.35 15.86 -1.66
C LEU A 16 -10.21 15.42 -3.11
N LEU A 17 -10.35 16.35 -4.06
CA LEU A 17 -10.14 16.08 -5.48
C LEU A 17 -8.70 15.62 -5.75
N LEU A 18 -7.70 16.31 -5.20
CA LEU A 18 -6.29 15.94 -5.34
C LEU A 18 -5.99 14.58 -4.71
N ALA A 19 -6.57 14.28 -3.54
CA ALA A 19 -6.45 12.97 -2.92
C ALA A 19 -7.09 11.87 -3.79
N ALA A 20 -8.26 12.14 -4.38
CA ALA A 20 -8.91 11.22 -5.31
C ALA A 20 -8.11 11.05 -6.61
N LEU A 21 -7.41 12.09 -7.09
CA LEU A 21 -6.56 12.02 -8.28
C LEU A 21 -5.22 11.28 -8.03
N ALA A 22 -4.76 11.22 -6.79
CA ALA A 22 -3.57 10.45 -6.45
C ALA A 22 -3.73 8.96 -6.79
N GLY A 23 -4.94 8.41 -6.65
CA GLY A 23 -5.24 7.02 -6.96
C GLY A 23 -5.07 6.67 -8.44
N PRO A 24 -5.76 7.34 -9.38
CA PRO A 24 -5.62 7.09 -10.80
C PRO A 24 -4.20 7.30 -11.31
N VAL A 25 -3.52 8.34 -10.85
CA VAL A 25 -2.11 8.58 -11.20
C VAL A 25 -1.26 7.41 -10.75
N LEU A 26 -1.43 6.94 -9.51
CA LEU A 26 -0.71 5.79 -8.98
C LEU A 26 -1.02 4.49 -9.75
N GLY A 27 -2.30 4.19 -10.02
CA GLY A 27 -2.71 2.99 -10.74
C GLY A 27 -2.18 2.95 -12.18
N ALA A 28 -2.27 4.08 -12.91
CA ALA A 28 -1.76 4.19 -14.26
C ALA A 28 -0.22 4.13 -14.31
N LEU A 29 0.46 4.86 -13.41
CA LEU A 29 1.93 4.85 -13.33
C LEU A 29 2.49 3.47 -12.96
N THR A 30 1.75 2.69 -12.18
CA THR A 30 2.15 1.32 -11.81
C THR A 30 2.30 0.44 -13.07
N LEU A 31 1.33 0.49 -13.98
CA LEU A 31 1.34 -0.32 -15.21
C LEU A 31 2.23 0.26 -16.30
N LEU A 32 2.29 1.57 -16.44
CA LEU A 32 3.19 2.21 -17.40
C LEU A 32 4.66 2.06 -16.97
N GLY A 33 4.93 2.19 -15.67
CA GLY A 33 6.25 2.04 -15.09
C GLY A 33 6.81 0.64 -15.30
N SER A 34 6.01 -0.41 -15.11
CA SER A 34 6.45 -1.78 -15.34
C SER A 34 6.73 -2.11 -16.80
N GLY A 35 5.99 -1.48 -17.74
CA GLY A 35 6.25 -1.64 -19.16
C GLY A 35 7.54 -0.95 -19.64
N LEU A 36 7.99 0.10 -18.95
CA LEU A 36 9.18 0.87 -19.31
C LEU A 36 10.46 0.41 -18.60
N LEU A 37 10.32 -0.23 -17.44
CA LEU A 37 11.44 -0.68 -16.63
C LEU A 37 11.86 -2.11 -16.99
N PRO A 38 13.15 -2.48 -16.83
CA PRO A 38 13.59 -3.87 -16.92
C PRO A 38 12.71 -4.77 -16.05
N TRP A 39 12.36 -5.97 -16.53
CA TRP A 39 11.37 -6.86 -15.89
C TRP A 39 11.61 -7.08 -14.38
N TRP A 40 12.87 -7.13 -13.93
CA TRP A 40 13.24 -7.31 -12.53
C TRP A 40 13.01 -6.06 -11.66
N ILE A 41 13.10 -4.86 -12.25
CA ILE A 41 12.71 -3.60 -11.61
C ILE A 41 11.20 -3.41 -11.71
N GLY A 42 10.61 -3.69 -12.88
CA GLY A 42 9.19 -3.53 -13.15
C GLY A 42 8.31 -4.28 -12.15
N ARG A 43 8.71 -5.52 -11.77
CA ARG A 43 8.04 -6.30 -10.71
C ARG A 43 7.96 -5.59 -9.37
N LEU A 44 8.97 -4.81 -9.00
CA LEU A 44 8.96 -4.03 -7.74
C LEU A 44 7.91 -2.91 -7.75
N PHE A 45 7.38 -2.54 -8.92
CA PHE A 45 6.34 -1.53 -9.04
C PHE A 45 4.96 -2.15 -9.26
N THR A 46 4.84 -3.18 -10.10
CA THR A 46 3.54 -3.82 -10.38
C THR A 46 2.99 -4.66 -9.25
N ASP A 47 3.85 -5.39 -8.55
CA ASP A 47 3.40 -6.38 -7.56
C ASP A 47 3.45 -5.81 -6.13
N ALA A 48 3.97 -4.60 -5.96
CA ALA A 48 4.22 -4.02 -4.65
C ALA A 48 3.03 -3.22 -4.11
N SER A 49 2.19 -3.91 -3.34
CA SER A 49 1.11 -3.27 -2.56
C SER A 49 1.63 -2.19 -1.61
N ALA A 50 2.90 -2.30 -1.20
CA ALA A 50 3.55 -1.34 -0.31
C ALA A 50 3.64 0.07 -0.89
N GLY A 51 3.92 0.22 -2.19
CA GLY A 51 4.00 1.53 -2.84
C GLY A 51 2.66 2.27 -2.75
N TRP A 52 1.57 1.55 -2.99
CA TRP A 52 0.22 2.11 -2.92
C TRP A 52 -0.15 2.50 -1.49
N CYS A 53 0.14 1.62 -0.54
CA CYS A 53 -0.12 1.90 0.87
C CYS A 53 0.67 3.11 1.35
N ALA A 54 1.94 3.22 0.97
CA ALA A 54 2.81 4.34 1.33
C ALA A 54 2.25 5.67 0.80
N VAL A 55 1.81 5.71 -0.46
CA VAL A 55 1.16 6.90 -1.03
C VAL A 55 -0.08 7.28 -0.23
N VAL A 56 -0.93 6.32 0.14
CA VAL A 56 -2.13 6.61 0.93
C VAL A 56 -1.79 7.09 2.35
N ILE A 57 -0.74 6.56 2.99
CA ILE A 57 -0.23 7.09 4.26
C ILE A 57 0.26 8.53 4.09
N LEU A 58 0.99 8.83 3.01
CA LEU A 58 1.46 10.19 2.71
C LEU A 58 0.31 11.15 2.40
N VAL A 59 -0.74 10.68 1.73
CA VAL A 59 -2.01 11.43 1.55
C VAL A 59 -2.62 11.73 2.91
N GLY A 60 -2.68 10.78 3.84
CA GLY A 60 -3.17 11.00 5.20
C GLY A 60 -2.33 12.02 5.97
N LEU A 61 -1.01 11.92 5.88
CA LEU A 61 -0.05 12.85 6.46
C LEU A 61 -0.28 14.28 5.95
N TRP A 62 -0.48 14.45 4.65
CA TRP A 62 -0.74 15.74 4.03
C TRP A 62 -2.15 16.26 4.35
N ALA A 63 -3.17 15.43 4.17
CA ALA A 63 -4.58 15.75 4.39
C ALA A 63 -4.86 16.15 5.84
N SER A 64 -4.15 15.59 6.82
CA SER A 64 -4.28 15.95 8.24
C SER A 64 -4.03 17.43 8.53
N THR A 65 -3.36 18.16 7.63
CA THR A 65 -3.12 19.60 7.75
C THR A 65 -4.13 20.49 7.03
N ARG A 66 -5.02 19.90 6.23
CA ARG A 66 -5.91 20.63 5.32
C ARG A 66 -7.38 20.24 5.49
N LEU A 67 -7.66 19.05 5.99
CA LEU A 67 -8.98 18.48 6.13
C LEU A 67 -9.40 18.34 7.59
N ARG A 68 -10.71 18.21 7.81
CA ARG A 68 -11.25 17.85 9.12
C ARG A 68 -10.90 16.40 9.45
N ALA A 69 -10.79 16.07 10.73
CA ALA A 69 -10.40 14.73 11.18
C ALA A 69 -11.26 13.60 10.58
N TRP A 70 -12.56 13.81 10.41
CA TRP A 70 -13.47 12.82 9.81
C TRP A 70 -13.31 12.68 8.28
N GLN A 71 -12.75 13.69 7.59
CA GLN A 71 -12.57 13.68 6.13
C GLN A 71 -11.28 12.96 5.70
N VAL A 72 -10.29 12.88 6.60
CA VAL A 72 -9.03 12.16 6.35
C VAL A 72 -9.25 10.69 5.97
N PRO A 73 -10.02 9.88 6.72
CA PRO A 73 -10.27 8.49 6.34
C PRO A 73 -11.03 8.36 5.02
N VAL A 74 -11.96 9.28 4.73
CA VAL A 74 -12.71 9.31 3.47
C VAL A 74 -11.78 9.57 2.28
N ALA A 75 -10.83 10.49 2.42
CA ALA A 75 -9.83 10.76 1.39
C ALA A 75 -8.99 9.51 1.07
N GLY A 76 -8.67 8.71 2.09
CA GLY A 76 -7.93 7.45 1.93
C GLY A 76 -8.73 6.38 1.20
N ALA A 77 -9.99 6.19 1.57
CA ALA A 77 -10.89 5.28 0.86
C ALA A 77 -11.00 5.67 -0.62
N LEU A 78 -11.27 6.95 -0.92
CA LEU A 78 -11.38 7.44 -2.29
C LEU A 78 -10.07 7.25 -3.08
N ALA A 79 -8.92 7.56 -2.49
CA ALA A 79 -7.62 7.39 -3.13
C ALA A 79 -7.33 5.92 -3.48
N LEU A 80 -7.59 4.99 -2.54
CA LEU A 80 -7.26 3.58 -2.76
C LEU A 80 -8.29 2.88 -3.67
N ILE A 81 -9.58 3.20 -3.53
CA ILE A 81 -10.63 2.71 -4.45
C ILE A 81 -10.35 3.17 -5.88
N SER A 82 -10.08 4.46 -6.08
CA SER A 82 -9.79 5.01 -7.40
C SER A 82 -8.50 4.45 -8.00
N ALA A 83 -7.48 4.15 -7.19
CA ALA A 83 -6.28 3.44 -7.64
C ALA A 83 -6.61 2.04 -8.17
N VAL A 84 -7.38 1.24 -7.41
CA VAL A 84 -7.79 -0.11 -7.81
C VAL A 84 -8.61 -0.06 -9.10
N VAL A 85 -9.62 0.81 -9.16
CA VAL A 85 -10.46 0.97 -10.37
C VAL A 85 -9.60 1.35 -11.58
N CYS A 86 -8.69 2.32 -11.43
CA CYS A 86 -7.86 2.79 -12.54
C CYS A 86 -6.87 1.72 -12.99
N TYR A 87 -6.22 1.01 -12.07
CA TYR A 87 -5.33 -0.08 -12.39
C TYR A 87 -6.03 -1.17 -13.20
N TYR A 88 -7.19 -1.65 -12.74
CA TYR A 88 -7.92 -2.69 -13.46
C TYR A 88 -8.49 -2.20 -14.80
N ALA A 89 -8.93 -0.95 -14.87
CA ALA A 89 -9.36 -0.35 -16.13
C ALA A 89 -8.22 -0.30 -17.16
N VAL A 90 -7.04 0.17 -16.75
CA VAL A 90 -5.86 0.23 -17.62
C VAL A 90 -5.38 -1.18 -18.00
N ALA A 91 -5.35 -2.12 -17.05
CA ALA A 91 -5.00 -3.50 -17.31
C ALA A 91 -5.97 -4.15 -18.33
N ALA A 92 -7.28 -3.96 -18.16
CA ALA A 92 -8.29 -4.44 -19.11
C ALA A 92 -8.09 -3.83 -20.50
N ALA A 93 -7.89 -2.51 -20.57
CA ALA A 93 -7.67 -1.80 -21.83
C ALA A 93 -6.43 -2.30 -22.58
N LEU A 94 -5.34 -2.61 -21.86
CA LEU A 94 -4.09 -3.09 -22.46
C LEU A 94 -4.15 -4.57 -22.89
N THR A 95 -4.91 -5.40 -22.18
CA THR A 95 -4.96 -6.85 -22.42
C THR A 95 -6.07 -7.27 -23.39
N THR A 96 -7.23 -6.61 -23.30
CA THR A 96 -8.45 -6.99 -24.04
C THR A 96 -8.98 -5.86 -24.94
N GLY A 97 -8.36 -4.68 -24.90
CA GLY A 97 -8.74 -3.52 -25.68
C GLY A 97 -9.75 -2.59 -24.97
N PRO A 98 -9.95 -1.36 -25.48
CA PRO A 98 -10.77 -0.34 -24.82
C PRO A 98 -12.25 -0.70 -24.72
N ALA A 99 -12.75 -1.60 -25.58
CA ALA A 99 -14.13 -2.08 -25.53
C ALA A 99 -14.44 -2.85 -24.23
N ALA A 100 -13.44 -3.45 -23.59
CA ALA A 100 -13.61 -4.17 -22.32
C ALA A 100 -14.00 -3.26 -21.15
N LEU A 101 -13.75 -1.95 -21.26
CA LEU A 101 -14.18 -0.97 -20.25
C LEU A 101 -15.71 -0.89 -20.14
N LEU A 102 -16.44 -1.22 -21.21
CA LEU A 102 -17.91 -1.18 -21.26
C LEU A 102 -18.57 -2.41 -20.61
N GLY A 103 -17.80 -3.46 -20.34
CA GLY A 103 -18.27 -4.69 -19.71
C GLY A 103 -17.58 -4.93 -18.36
N PRO A 104 -18.06 -4.36 -17.24
CA PRO A 104 -17.46 -4.57 -15.91
C PRO A 104 -17.40 -6.04 -15.50
N ALA A 105 -18.32 -6.86 -16.02
CA ALA A 105 -18.33 -8.31 -15.82
C ALA A 105 -17.13 -9.02 -16.49
N ALA A 106 -16.48 -8.38 -17.47
CA ALA A 106 -15.27 -8.86 -18.12
C ALA A 106 -13.98 -8.33 -17.47
N TRP A 107 -14.08 -7.50 -16.43
CA TRP A 107 -12.89 -7.05 -15.71
C TRP A 107 -12.23 -8.24 -14.99
N PRO A 108 -10.90 -8.24 -14.84
CA PRO A 108 -10.20 -9.34 -14.21
C PRO A 108 -10.78 -9.61 -12.81
N PHE A 109 -11.34 -10.80 -12.63
CA PHE A 109 -11.55 -11.38 -11.30
C PHE A 109 -10.13 -11.49 -10.68
N PRO A 110 -9.81 -10.82 -9.55
CA PRO A 110 -10.64 -10.56 -8.39
C PRO A 110 -10.71 -9.07 -7.98
N ALA A 111 -11.01 -8.15 -8.90
CA ALA A 111 -11.04 -6.70 -8.61
C ALA A 111 -11.93 -6.32 -7.40
N TRP A 112 -13.02 -7.05 -7.15
CA TRP A 112 -13.94 -6.81 -6.04
C TRP A 112 -13.32 -7.04 -4.66
N LEU A 113 -12.44 -8.05 -4.49
CA LEU A 113 -11.72 -8.28 -3.23
C LEU A 113 -10.76 -7.13 -2.93
N TRP A 114 -10.09 -6.64 -3.97
CA TRP A 114 -9.21 -5.48 -3.85
C TRP A 114 -9.97 -4.19 -3.56
N LEU A 115 -11.18 -4.01 -4.10
CA LEU A 115 -12.04 -2.89 -3.73
C LEU A 115 -12.49 -2.95 -2.27
N LEU A 116 -12.87 -4.13 -1.78
CA LEU A 116 -13.19 -4.33 -0.36
C LEU A 116 -11.97 -4.05 0.53
N ALA A 117 -10.80 -4.56 0.16
CA ALA A 117 -9.55 -4.28 0.85
C ALA A 117 -9.26 -2.76 0.84
N ALA A 118 -9.50 -2.07 -0.28
CA ALA A 118 -9.31 -0.63 -0.40
C ALA A 118 -10.25 0.19 0.51
N CYS A 119 -11.51 -0.24 0.65
CA CYS A 119 -12.48 0.37 1.56
C CYS A 119 -12.03 0.30 3.03
N VAL A 120 -11.31 -0.76 3.42
CA VAL A 120 -10.83 -0.95 4.79
C VAL A 120 -9.44 -0.33 4.99
N ALA A 121 -8.49 -0.65 4.11
CA ALA A 121 -7.11 -0.19 4.19
C ALA A 121 -7.02 1.32 3.99
N GLY A 122 -7.74 1.92 3.05
CA GLY A 122 -7.68 3.35 2.76
C GLY A 122 -7.86 4.23 4.01
N PRO A 123 -8.96 4.08 4.77
CA PRO A 123 -9.17 4.78 6.03
C PRO A 123 -8.11 4.51 7.09
N LEU A 124 -7.69 3.26 7.27
CA LEU A 124 -6.69 2.88 8.28
C LEU A 124 -5.32 3.49 7.99
N LEU A 125 -4.88 3.41 6.73
CA LEU A 125 -3.61 3.92 6.25
C LEU A 125 -3.56 5.45 6.30
N THR A 126 -4.63 6.13 5.91
CA THR A 126 -4.70 7.60 6.04
C THR A 126 -4.74 8.07 7.48
N ALA A 127 -5.44 7.35 8.37
CA ALA A 127 -5.42 7.64 9.80
C ALA A 127 -4.00 7.46 10.38
N ALA A 128 -3.30 6.40 9.99
CA ALA A 128 -1.90 6.19 10.36
C ALA A 128 -1.00 7.35 9.87
N GLY A 129 -1.21 7.82 8.63
CA GLY A 129 -0.55 9.00 8.08
C GLY A 129 -0.78 10.27 8.90
N ALA A 130 -2.03 10.51 9.32
CA ALA A 130 -2.35 11.63 10.20
C ALA A 130 -1.67 11.52 11.57
N TRP A 131 -1.50 10.30 12.09
CA TRP A 131 -0.85 10.07 13.37
C TRP A 131 0.64 10.41 13.39
N ILE A 132 1.33 10.39 12.25
CA ILE A 132 2.76 10.77 12.13
C ILE A 132 3.02 12.20 12.64
N ARG A 133 2.05 13.11 12.56
CA ARG A 133 2.17 14.49 13.08
C ARG A 133 1.59 14.67 14.49
N HIS A 134 1.13 13.60 15.12
CA HIS A 134 0.42 13.72 16.38
C HIS A 134 1.40 13.99 17.54
N ALA A 135 1.00 14.86 18.46
CA ALA A 135 1.74 15.15 19.69
C ALA A 135 2.01 13.89 20.55
N ARG A 136 1.09 12.92 20.56
CA ARG A 136 1.30 11.65 21.28
C ARG A 136 2.31 10.79 20.53
N ARG A 137 3.48 10.59 21.17
CA ARG A 137 4.59 9.82 20.62
C ARG A 137 4.21 8.39 20.20
N SER A 138 3.36 7.69 20.96
CA SER A 138 2.90 6.35 20.58
C SER A 138 2.18 6.32 19.23
N ARG A 139 1.25 7.26 18.99
CA ARG A 139 0.53 7.37 17.72
C ARG A 139 1.48 7.69 16.56
N ARG A 140 2.43 8.60 16.79
CA ARG A 140 3.46 8.94 15.81
C ARG A 140 4.33 7.75 15.42
N LEU A 141 4.77 6.97 16.41
CA LEU A 141 5.54 5.75 16.18
C LEU A 141 4.73 4.67 15.46
N VAL A 142 3.42 4.55 15.73
CA VAL A 142 2.53 3.64 14.98
C VAL A 142 2.42 4.07 13.52
N GLY A 143 2.20 5.36 13.25
CA GLY A 143 2.11 5.87 11.88
C GLY A 143 3.40 5.66 11.08
N LEU A 144 4.56 5.95 11.69
CA LEU A 144 5.87 5.72 11.06
C LEU A 144 6.20 4.23 10.93
N GLY A 145 5.93 3.44 11.97
CA GLY A 145 6.14 2.00 11.95
C GLY A 145 5.30 1.32 10.88
N LEU A 146 4.04 1.74 10.71
CA LEU A 146 3.18 1.22 9.67
C LEU A 146 3.69 1.61 8.27
N LEU A 147 4.19 2.84 8.09
CA LEU A 147 4.78 3.30 6.83
C LEU A 147 5.93 2.42 6.33
N GLY A 148 6.89 2.10 7.20
CA GLY A 148 7.95 1.14 6.85
C GLY A 148 7.45 -0.31 6.87
N GLY A 149 6.48 -0.62 7.73
CA GLY A 149 6.00 -1.96 8.01
C GLY A 149 5.35 -2.59 6.79
N VAL A 150 4.63 -1.81 5.98
CA VAL A 150 4.06 -2.34 4.73
C VAL A 150 5.17 -2.78 3.77
N PHE A 151 6.25 -2.02 3.61
CA PHE A 151 7.40 -2.44 2.79
C PHE A 151 8.12 -3.66 3.34
N LEU A 152 8.30 -3.73 4.67
CA LEU A 152 8.86 -4.91 5.32
C LEU A 152 7.99 -6.14 5.05
N ALA A 153 6.67 -5.98 5.07
CA ALA A 153 5.75 -7.08 4.85
C ALA A 153 5.80 -7.58 3.40
N ASP A 154 5.76 -6.65 2.45
CA ASP A 154 5.86 -6.90 1.01
C ASP A 154 7.19 -7.56 0.65
N ALA A 155 8.27 -7.23 1.36
CA ALA A 155 9.58 -7.88 1.24
C ALA A 155 9.60 -9.30 1.83
N LEU A 156 8.88 -9.53 2.93
CA LEU A 156 8.92 -10.78 3.67
C LEU A 156 8.02 -11.86 3.05
N LEU A 157 6.87 -11.48 2.48
CA LEU A 157 5.91 -12.42 1.91
C LEU A 157 6.51 -13.35 0.85
N PRO A 158 7.22 -12.88 -0.20
CA PRO A 158 7.84 -13.77 -1.19
C PRO A 158 8.86 -14.73 -0.59
N VAL A 159 9.60 -14.28 0.43
CA VAL A 159 10.60 -15.10 1.13
C VAL A 159 9.93 -16.20 1.95
N LEU A 160 8.83 -15.88 2.63
CA LEU A 160 8.05 -16.85 3.39
C LEU A 160 7.34 -17.84 2.47
N ASP A 161 6.78 -17.39 1.35
CA ASP A 161 6.14 -18.27 0.36
C ASP A 161 7.15 -19.23 -0.25
N TRP A 162 8.36 -18.74 -0.59
CA TRP A 162 9.45 -19.59 -1.06
C TRP A 162 9.86 -20.62 0.02
N LEU A 163 10.04 -20.19 1.26
CA LEU A 163 10.39 -21.09 2.36
C LEU A 163 9.30 -22.15 2.59
N HIS A 164 8.04 -21.74 2.60
CA HIS A 164 6.90 -22.63 2.75
C HIS A 164 6.88 -23.68 1.63
N PHE A 165 7.03 -23.26 0.38
CA PHE A 165 7.12 -24.15 -0.77
C PHE A 165 8.27 -25.17 -0.64
N ARG A 166 9.46 -24.73 -0.19
CA ARG A 166 10.60 -25.62 0.03
C ARG A 166 10.37 -26.67 1.12
N LEU A 167 9.53 -26.34 2.11
CA LEU A 167 9.17 -27.26 3.19
C LEU A 167 8.05 -28.24 2.78
N THR A 168 7.09 -27.80 1.97
CA THR A 168 5.91 -28.60 1.60
C THR A 168 6.08 -29.43 0.33
N ALA A 169 6.95 -29.01 -0.59
CA ALA A 169 7.19 -29.69 -1.86
C ALA A 169 8.68 -29.88 -2.14
N PRO A 170 9.41 -30.66 -1.30
CA PRO A 170 10.87 -30.81 -1.43
C PRO A 170 11.30 -31.47 -2.74
N GLU A 171 10.43 -32.29 -3.34
CA GLU A 171 10.68 -33.03 -4.58
C GLU A 171 10.66 -32.15 -5.84
N VAL A 172 10.05 -30.95 -5.77
CA VAL A 172 9.98 -30.06 -6.93
C VAL A 172 11.32 -29.33 -7.06
N PRO A 173 12.02 -29.43 -8.22
CA PRO A 173 13.28 -28.75 -8.41
C PRO A 173 13.07 -27.24 -8.28
N PRO A 174 13.93 -26.54 -7.51
CA PRO A 174 13.77 -25.12 -7.29
C PRO A 174 13.94 -24.35 -8.61
N PRO A 175 13.35 -23.14 -8.73
CA PRO A 175 13.76 -22.22 -9.79
C PRO A 175 15.26 -21.97 -9.72
N SER A 176 15.85 -21.66 -10.88
CA SER A 176 17.30 -21.61 -11.10
C SER A 176 18.07 -20.72 -10.12
N SER A 177 17.45 -19.69 -9.52
CA SER A 177 18.05 -18.93 -8.42
C SER A 177 17.02 -18.09 -7.63
N PRO A 178 17.08 -18.08 -6.28
CA PRO A 178 16.29 -17.16 -5.44
C PRO A 178 16.93 -15.77 -5.30
N ALA A 179 18.13 -15.53 -5.84
CA ALA A 179 18.85 -14.26 -5.72
C ALA A 179 18.04 -13.00 -6.10
N PRO A 180 17.30 -12.95 -7.24
CA PRO A 180 16.53 -11.75 -7.59
C PRO A 180 15.41 -11.45 -6.59
N MET A 181 14.81 -12.49 -5.98
CA MET A 181 13.79 -12.32 -4.94
C MET A 181 14.39 -11.66 -3.68
N TYR A 182 15.53 -12.16 -3.21
CA TYR A 182 16.22 -11.56 -2.05
C TYR A 182 16.69 -10.13 -2.31
N ALA A 183 17.18 -9.84 -3.52
CA ALA A 183 17.56 -8.49 -3.91
C ALA A 183 16.35 -7.54 -3.89
N GLY A 184 15.21 -7.97 -4.45
CA GLY A 184 13.97 -7.20 -4.41
C GLY A 184 13.47 -6.95 -2.99
N ALA A 185 13.47 -7.97 -2.14
CA ALA A 185 13.12 -7.85 -0.73
C ALA A 185 14.03 -6.87 0.02
N ALA A 186 15.35 -6.96 -0.19
CA ALA A 186 16.31 -6.05 0.41
C ALA A 186 16.05 -4.59 -0.02
N VAL A 187 15.83 -4.36 -1.31
CA VAL A 187 15.48 -3.02 -1.84
C VAL A 187 14.21 -2.49 -1.19
N ALA A 188 13.15 -3.29 -1.11
CA ALA A 188 11.89 -2.88 -0.48
C ALA A 188 12.08 -2.51 1.01
N VAL A 189 12.81 -3.31 1.78
CA VAL A 189 13.13 -3.00 3.20
C VAL A 189 13.91 -1.69 3.31
N LEU A 190 14.93 -1.50 2.47
CA LEU A 190 15.74 -0.28 2.45
C LEU A 190 14.89 0.94 2.10
N LEU A 191 13.97 0.81 1.16
CA LEU A 191 13.07 1.89 0.73
C LEU A 191 12.09 2.26 1.84
N GLY A 192 11.51 1.27 2.52
CA GLY A 192 10.68 1.47 3.71
C GLY A 192 11.44 2.15 4.86
N ALA A 193 12.65 1.68 5.17
CA ALA A 193 13.51 2.28 6.18
C ALA A 193 13.89 3.72 5.83
N ALA A 194 14.27 3.99 4.58
CA ALA A 194 14.59 5.33 4.10
C ALA A 194 13.38 6.26 4.23
N LEU A 195 12.17 5.80 3.84
CA LEU A 195 10.95 6.59 3.97
C LEU A 195 10.67 6.95 5.43
N VAL A 196 10.81 6.01 6.36
CA VAL A 196 10.66 6.24 7.80
C VAL A 196 11.66 7.29 8.28
N LEU A 197 12.93 7.18 7.88
CA LEU A 197 13.97 8.12 8.29
C LEU A 197 13.76 9.54 7.75
N VAL A 198 13.27 9.67 6.51
CA VAL A 198 12.94 10.95 5.87
C VAL A 198 11.72 11.60 6.52
N VAL A 199 10.70 10.81 6.85
CA VAL A 199 9.43 11.32 7.40
C VAL A 199 9.53 11.58 8.91
N ALA A 200 10.39 10.84 9.63
CA ALA A 200 10.64 11.04 11.05
C ALA A 200 11.37 12.37 11.32
N ARG A 201 10.61 13.35 11.85
CA ARG A 201 11.10 14.69 12.14
C ARG A 201 11.95 14.78 13.42
N GLU A 202 11.64 13.96 14.42
CA GLU A 202 12.34 13.97 15.70
C GLU A 202 13.50 12.96 15.68
N PRO A 203 14.74 13.37 15.99
CA PRO A 203 15.91 12.48 15.92
C PRO A 203 15.78 11.27 16.88
N GLY A 204 15.13 11.46 18.04
CA GLY A 204 14.88 10.39 19.01
C GLY A 204 13.80 9.39 18.59
N ASP A 205 13.02 9.68 17.55
CA ASP A 205 11.98 8.77 17.06
C ASP A 205 12.47 7.84 15.96
N ARG A 206 13.54 8.18 15.23
CA ARG A 206 14.09 7.38 14.12
C ARG A 206 14.37 5.91 14.50
N PRO A 207 15.23 5.59 15.49
CA PRO A 207 15.51 4.19 15.82
C PRO A 207 14.27 3.46 16.34
N ARG A 208 13.35 4.18 16.99
CA ARG A 208 12.12 3.61 17.57
C ARG A 208 11.05 3.36 16.52
N ALA A 209 10.99 4.20 15.50
CA ALA A 209 10.13 4.03 14.35
C ALA A 209 10.61 2.85 13.49
N LEU A 210 11.92 2.69 13.30
CA LEU A 210 12.50 1.49 12.69
C LEU A 210 12.20 0.23 13.51
N ALA A 211 12.27 0.29 14.85
CA ALA A 211 11.86 -0.82 15.69
C ALA A 211 10.35 -1.11 15.58
N ALA A 212 9.51 -0.08 15.51
CA ALA A 212 8.06 -0.22 15.33
C ALA A 212 7.65 -0.75 13.94
N MET A 213 8.56 -0.65 12.96
CA MET A 213 8.39 -1.24 11.63
C MET A 213 8.19 -2.76 11.70
N VAL A 214 8.92 -3.43 12.60
CA VAL A 214 8.92 -4.89 12.72
C VAL A 214 7.54 -5.44 13.12
N PRO A 215 6.94 -5.05 14.26
CA PRO A 215 5.62 -5.57 14.63
C PRO A 215 4.53 -5.14 13.64
N ALA A 216 4.62 -3.94 13.06
CA ALA A 216 3.67 -3.49 12.03
C ALA A 216 3.76 -4.35 10.76
N GLY A 217 4.98 -4.63 10.30
CA GLY A 217 5.22 -5.48 9.14
C GLY A 217 4.81 -6.93 9.39
N LEU A 218 5.09 -7.48 10.57
CA LEU A 218 4.64 -8.83 10.94
C LEU A 218 3.11 -8.94 10.97
N LEU A 219 2.42 -7.95 11.55
CA LEU A 219 0.95 -7.92 11.55
C LEU A 219 0.39 -7.85 10.13
N TRP A 220 1.00 -7.03 9.27
CA TRP A 220 0.60 -6.92 7.87
C TRP A 220 0.86 -8.22 7.10
N CYS A 221 2.03 -8.85 7.29
CA CYS A 221 2.33 -10.18 6.74
C CYS A 221 1.30 -11.22 7.15
N ALA A 222 0.96 -11.30 8.43
CA ALA A 222 -0.02 -12.25 8.94
C ALA A 222 -1.40 -12.02 8.28
N GLY A 223 -1.81 -10.76 8.11
CA GLY A 223 -3.03 -10.41 7.39
C GLY A 223 -2.99 -10.82 5.92
N GLY A 224 -1.90 -10.50 5.21
CA GLY A 224 -1.72 -10.88 3.79
C GLY A 224 -1.73 -12.39 3.59
N TRP A 225 -1.02 -13.12 4.45
CA TRP A 225 -0.97 -14.58 4.42
C TRP A 225 -2.34 -15.22 4.70
N ALA A 226 -3.09 -14.68 5.67
CA ALA A 226 -4.44 -15.14 5.96
C ALA A 226 -5.39 -14.92 4.76
N VAL A 227 -5.31 -13.77 4.09
CA VAL A 227 -6.10 -13.47 2.88
C VAL A 227 -5.74 -14.44 1.74
N ASN A 228 -4.44 -14.65 1.50
CA ASN A 228 -3.97 -15.58 0.47
C ASN A 228 -4.47 -17.01 0.74
N THR A 229 -4.40 -17.45 2.00
CA THR A 229 -4.91 -18.76 2.44
C THR A 229 -6.41 -18.89 2.20
N VAL A 230 -7.22 -17.89 2.56
CA VAL A 230 -8.67 -17.89 2.32
C VAL A 230 -8.98 -17.93 0.83
N MET A 231 -8.27 -17.16 0.00
CA MET A 231 -8.45 -17.18 -1.45
C MET A 231 -8.10 -18.53 -2.07
N SER A 232 -7.02 -19.17 -1.60
CA SER A 232 -6.62 -20.52 -2.03
C SER A 232 -7.68 -21.56 -1.65
N LEU A 233 -8.16 -21.54 -0.41
CA LEU A 233 -9.21 -22.45 0.08
C LEU A 233 -10.56 -22.27 -0.63
N ALA A 234 -10.88 -21.04 -1.05
CA ALA A 234 -12.08 -20.75 -1.82
C ALA A 234 -12.03 -21.23 -3.28
N GLY A 235 -10.93 -21.89 -3.70
CA GLY A 235 -10.72 -22.30 -5.10
C GLY A 235 -10.49 -21.12 -6.04
N THR A 236 -10.26 -19.92 -5.50
CA THR A 236 -10.04 -18.69 -6.26
C THR A 236 -8.56 -18.32 -6.40
N GLY A 237 -7.68 -19.01 -5.69
CA GLY A 237 -6.25 -18.72 -5.68
C GLY A 237 -5.48 -19.60 -6.65
N HIS A 238 -5.31 -19.14 -7.90
CA HIS A 238 -4.08 -19.19 -8.73
C HIS A 238 -4.43 -18.91 -10.20
N LEU A 239 -4.34 -17.65 -10.62
CA LEU A 239 -4.03 -17.24 -11.99
C LEU A 239 -3.00 -16.11 -11.90
N GLY A 240 -1.78 -16.49 -11.52
CA GLY A 240 -0.57 -15.69 -11.62
C GLY A 240 0.53 -16.58 -12.14
#